data_AF-A0A2G2V0D8-F1
#
_entry.id   AF-A0A2G2V0D8-F1
#
_cell.length_a   1.000
_cell.length_b   1.000
_cell.length_c   1.000
_cell.angle_alpha   90.00
_cell.angle_beta   90.00
_cell.angle_gamma   90.00
#
_symmetry.space_group_name_H-M   'P 1'
#
loop_
_entity.id
_entity.type
_entity.pdbx_description
1 polymer ?
#
loop_
_entity_poly.entity_id
_entity_poly.type
_entity_poly.pdbx_seq_one_letter_code
_entity_poly.pdbx_strand_id
1 'polypeptide(L)'
;MLIDIQHSLSDVLSYIKKASELVRENDVDLGIFLSSPADKAYAFVHPTQNTIIDRFMNSKIDLCEQIVSKNSRNKVNQLNDRLNELDKREEVAKERLFSLSEKNKTREKGRWESIEHLNADDVMKFQAWLDVGEIMLKDQLAKASSSSQSPSEDADI
;
A
#
# COMPACT_ATOMS: atom_id res chain seq x y z
N MET A 1 30.72 34.16 18.63
CA MET A 1 30.65 32.94 19.44
C MET A 1 30.10 31.84 18.55
N LEU A 2 30.98 31.00 17.99
CA LEU A 2 30.58 29.82 17.22
C LEU A 2 30.26 28.72 18.22
N ILE A 3 29.00 28.27 18.26
CA ILE A 3 28.62 27.07 19.00
C ILE A 3 28.60 25.95 17.98
N ASP A 4 29.62 25.09 18.01
CA ASP A 4 29.66 23.87 17.19
C ASP A 4 28.86 22.78 17.90
N ILE A 5 27.61 22.57 17.49
CA ILE A 5 26.79 21.46 17.97
C ILE A 5 27.00 20.30 17.00
N GLN A 6 27.68 19.29 17.49
CA GLN A 6 28.00 18.07 16.76
C GLN A 6 26.68 17.30 16.47
N HIS A 7 26.15 17.42 15.26
CA HIS A 7 24.91 16.76 14.85
C HIS A 7 25.19 15.38 14.25
N SER A 8 24.40 14.37 14.66
CA SER A 8 24.44 13.04 14.05
C SER A 8 23.92 13.09 12.62
N LEU A 9 24.25 12.09 11.78
CA LEU A 9 23.74 11.98 10.41
C LEU A 9 22.20 11.95 10.36
N SER A 10 21.55 11.38 11.38
CA SER A 10 20.10 11.42 11.56
C SER A 10 19.55 12.83 11.81
N ASP A 11 20.28 13.66 12.57
CA ASP A 11 19.88 15.03 12.83
C ASP A 11 19.96 15.88 11.55
N VAL A 12 21.03 15.70 10.76
CA VAL A 12 21.19 16.37 9.46
C VAL A 12 20.01 16.10 8.54
N LEU A 13 19.61 14.83 8.43
CA LEU A 13 18.46 14.44 7.60
C LEU A 13 17.15 15.03 8.14
N SER A 14 16.96 15.04 9.46
CA SER A 14 15.79 15.64 10.11
C SER A 14 15.68 17.14 9.82
N TYR A 15 16.79 17.88 9.93
CA TYR A 15 16.82 19.32 9.62
C TYR A 15 16.50 19.59 8.15
N ILE A 16 17.12 18.85 7.22
CA ILE A 16 16.85 19.01 5.78
C ILE A 16 15.38 18.72 5.47
N LYS A 17 14.81 17.68 6.06
CA LYS A 17 13.38 17.37 5.91
C LYS A 17 12.50 18.50 6.42
N LYS A 18 12.80 19.05 7.60
CA LYS A 18 12.00 20.14 8.16
C LYS A 18 12.14 21.43 7.37
N ALA A 19 13.31 21.67 6.79
CA ALA A 19 13.56 22.80 5.89
C ALA A 19 12.75 22.67 4.59
N SER A 20 12.70 21.48 3.99
CA SER A 20 11.89 21.27 2.78
C SER A 20 10.40 21.40 3.06
N GLU A 21 9.92 20.92 4.22
CA GLU A 21 8.54 21.14 4.68
C GLU A 21 8.21 22.64 4.86
N LEU A 22 9.12 23.41 5.47
CA LEU A 22 8.92 24.84 5.66
C LEU A 22 8.82 25.60 4.33
N VAL A 23 9.73 25.32 3.39
CA VAL A 23 9.71 25.88 2.02
C VAL A 23 8.39 25.55 1.35
N ARG A 24 7.97 24.29 1.43
CA ARG A 24 6.74 23.78 0.84
C ARG A 24 5.49 24.49 1.35
N GLU A 25 5.42 24.75 2.65
CA GLU A 25 4.22 25.30 3.30
C GLU A 25 4.13 26.81 3.23
N ASN A 26 5.27 27.51 3.12
CA ASN A 26 5.33 28.97 3.23
C ASN A 26 5.83 29.68 1.96
N ASP A 27 6.24 28.94 0.93
CA ASP A 27 6.84 29.48 -0.32
C ASP A 27 7.99 30.46 -0.06
N VAL A 28 8.94 30.04 0.79
CA VAL A 28 10.06 30.88 1.24
C VAL A 28 11.40 30.51 0.60
N ASP A 29 12.23 31.52 0.41
CA ASP A 29 13.62 31.36 0.02
C ASP A 29 14.46 30.98 1.23
N LEU A 30 15.03 29.76 1.19
CA LEU A 30 15.73 29.16 2.32
C LEU A 30 17.01 28.48 1.86
N GLY A 31 18.11 28.81 2.53
CA GLY A 31 19.37 28.08 2.44
C GLY A 31 19.81 27.64 3.83
N ILE A 32 20.10 26.35 4.00
CA ILE A 32 20.67 25.80 5.22
C ILE A 32 21.97 25.09 4.86
N PHE A 33 23.00 25.33 5.66
CA PHE A 33 24.29 24.66 5.58
C PHE A 33 24.58 24.00 6.93
N LEU A 34 24.90 22.70 6.90
CA LEU A 34 25.16 21.88 8.07
C LEU A 34 26.52 21.20 7.90
N SER A 35 27.40 21.36 8.88
CA SER A 35 28.67 20.62 8.95
C SER A 35 28.54 19.49 9.97
N SER A 36 29.05 18.33 9.62
CA SER A 36 29.18 17.20 10.54
C SER A 36 30.56 17.18 11.20
N PRO A 37 30.69 16.49 12.35
CA PRO A 37 31.97 16.25 13.02
C PRO A 37 33.06 15.63 12.14
N ALA A 38 32.63 14.82 11.16
CA ALA A 38 33.51 14.12 10.23
C ALA A 38 33.92 14.99 9.03
N ASP A 39 33.82 16.32 9.18
CA ASP A 39 34.13 17.34 8.18
C ASP A 39 33.34 17.19 6.87
N LYS A 40 32.17 16.53 6.93
CA LYS A 40 31.23 16.47 5.80
C LYS A 40 30.23 17.61 5.91
N ALA A 41 30.11 18.38 4.83
CA ALA A 41 29.12 19.42 4.69
C ALA A 41 27.88 18.92 3.94
N TYR A 42 26.72 19.39 4.39
CA TYR A 42 25.42 19.14 3.79
C TYR A 42 24.73 20.48 3.58
N ALA A 43 24.04 20.63 2.47
CA ALA A 43 23.31 21.85 2.17
C ALA A 43 21.93 21.52 1.61
N PHE A 44 20.96 22.33 2.01
CA PHE A 44 19.65 22.39 1.39
C PHE A 44 19.41 23.83 0.95
N VAL A 45 19.06 24.02 -0.32
CA VAL A 45 18.87 25.36 -0.87
C VAL A 45 17.67 25.41 -1.78
N HIS A 46 16.83 26.43 -1.58
CA HIS A 46 15.68 26.75 -2.39
C HIS A 46 15.55 28.27 -2.57
N PRO A 47 15.25 28.78 -3.78
CA PRO A 47 15.05 28.04 -5.03
C PRO A 47 16.35 27.64 -5.72
N THR A 48 17.38 28.48 -5.67
CA THR A 48 18.72 28.21 -6.22
C THR A 48 19.79 28.77 -5.29
N GLN A 49 20.98 28.17 -5.34
CA GLN A 49 22.13 28.63 -4.56
C GLN A 49 22.51 30.07 -4.87
N ASN A 50 22.58 30.43 -6.16
CA ASN A 50 22.90 31.80 -6.57
C ASN A 50 21.91 32.81 -6.02
N THR A 51 20.61 32.54 -6.13
CA THR A 51 19.58 33.45 -5.59
C THR A 51 19.73 33.67 -4.08
N ILE A 52 20.06 32.63 -3.31
CA ILE A 52 20.29 32.77 -1.87
C ILE A 52 21.59 33.51 -1.56
N ILE A 53 22.68 33.18 -2.25
CA ILE A 53 23.98 33.86 -2.07
C ILE A 53 23.87 35.33 -2.46
N ASP A 54 23.26 35.62 -3.61
CA ASP A 54 23.04 36.97 -4.08
C ASP A 54 22.19 37.72 -3.07
N ARG A 55 21.04 37.21 -2.65
CA ARG A 55 20.22 37.87 -1.62
C ARG A 55 20.98 38.13 -0.32
N PHE A 56 21.89 37.26 0.06
CA PHE A 56 22.72 37.41 1.26
C PHE A 56 23.84 38.45 1.09
N MET A 57 24.54 38.43 -0.05
CA MET A 57 25.72 39.27 -0.31
C MET A 57 25.37 40.63 -0.93
N ASN A 58 24.30 40.67 -1.73
CA ASN A 58 23.90 41.76 -2.62
C ASN A 58 22.36 41.94 -2.60
N SER A 59 21.85 43.10 -2.23
CA SER A 59 20.39 43.34 -2.28
C SER A 59 19.79 43.41 -3.70
N LYS A 60 20.61 43.34 -4.77
CA LYS A 60 20.15 43.44 -6.16
C LYS A 60 20.38 42.11 -6.88
N ILE A 61 19.27 41.49 -7.29
CA ILE A 61 19.24 40.24 -8.04
C ILE A 61 19.17 40.59 -9.53
N ASP A 62 19.99 39.92 -10.35
CA ASP A 62 19.98 40.05 -11.81
C ASP A 62 18.69 39.49 -12.41
N LEU A 63 18.24 40.05 -13.54
CA LEU A 63 17.02 39.63 -14.22
C LEU A 63 17.09 38.18 -14.70
N CYS A 64 18.25 37.73 -15.23
CA CYS A 64 18.41 36.34 -15.64
C CYS A 64 18.30 35.40 -14.43
N GLU A 65 18.92 35.74 -13.30
CA GLU A 65 18.82 34.96 -12.07
C GLU A 65 17.38 34.94 -11.51
N GLN A 66 16.64 36.04 -11.64
CA GLN A 66 15.22 36.09 -11.27
C GLN A 66 14.37 35.14 -12.14
N ILE A 67 14.65 35.04 -13.45
CA ILE A 67 13.95 34.11 -14.34
C ILE A 67 14.29 32.65 -13.97
N VAL A 68 15.57 32.36 -13.74
CA VAL A 68 16.04 31.01 -13.37
C VAL A 68 15.41 30.56 -12.05
N SER A 69 15.45 31.40 -11.02
CA SER A 69 14.86 31.10 -9.71
C SER A 69 13.36 30.91 -9.75
N LYS A 70 12.63 31.74 -10.51
CA LYS A 70 11.18 31.57 -10.70
C LYS A 70 10.86 30.24 -11.39
N ASN A 71 11.63 29.86 -12.41
CA ASN A 71 11.46 28.56 -13.07
C ASN A 71 11.74 27.39 -12.12
N SER A 72 12.81 27.47 -11.33
CA SER A 72 13.13 26.46 -10.30
C SER A 72 12.02 26.33 -9.27
N ARG A 73 11.48 27.45 -8.77
CA ARG A 73 10.33 27.47 -7.85
C ARG A 73 9.11 26.80 -8.48
N ASN A 74 8.75 27.17 -9.70
CA ASN A 74 7.61 26.57 -10.40
C ASN A 74 7.73 25.05 -10.55
N LYS A 75 8.94 24.54 -10.86
CA LYS A 75 9.18 23.10 -10.96
C LYS A 75 9.02 22.40 -9.62
N VAL A 76 9.55 22.97 -8.54
CA VAL A 76 9.40 22.43 -7.17
C VAL A 76 7.92 22.42 -6.77
N ASN A 77 7.19 23.51 -7.00
CA ASN A 77 5.77 23.60 -6.67
C ASN A 77 4.94 22.57 -7.45
N GLN A 78 5.21 22.41 -8.75
CA GLN A 78 4.55 21.37 -9.56
C GLN A 78 4.81 19.96 -9.04
N LEU A 79 6.05 19.66 -8.64
CA LEU A 79 6.38 18.35 -8.05
C LEU A 79 5.68 18.16 -6.71
N ASN A 80 5.59 19.22 -5.92
CA ASN A 80 4.92 19.20 -4.64
C ASN A 80 3.41 18.97 -4.76
N ASP A 81 2.77 19.63 -5.71
CA ASP A 81 1.34 19.41 -6.02
C ASP A 81 1.09 17.95 -6.41
N ARG A 82 1.97 17.39 -7.26
CA ARG A 82 1.90 15.98 -7.64
C ARG A 82 2.09 15.04 -6.45
N LEU A 83 2.99 15.36 -5.53
CA LEU A 83 3.21 14.58 -4.32
C LEU A 83 1.98 14.61 -3.42
N ASN A 84 1.42 15.80 -3.15
CA ASN A 84 0.19 15.94 -2.37
C ASN A 84 -0.98 15.15 -2.96
N GLU A 85 -1.12 15.11 -4.30
CA GLU A 85 -2.13 14.30 -4.96
C GLU A 85 -1.90 12.79 -4.82
N LEU A 86 -0.64 12.35 -4.80
CA LEU A 86 -0.30 10.95 -4.54
C LEU A 86 -0.59 10.56 -3.09
N ASP A 87 -0.22 11.40 -2.13
CA ASP A 87 -0.49 11.17 -0.71
C ASP A 87 -2.00 11.03 -0.44
N LYS A 88 -2.83 11.91 -1.03
CA LYS A 88 -4.30 11.80 -0.94
C LYS A 88 -4.82 10.47 -1.49
N ARG A 89 -4.29 10.01 -2.63
CA ARG A 89 -4.71 8.72 -3.23
C ARG A 89 -4.28 7.54 -2.39
N GLU A 90 -3.09 7.60 -1.80
CA GLU A 90 -2.59 6.58 -0.89
C GLU A 90 -3.50 6.45 0.33
N GLU A 91 -3.86 7.55 0.97
CA GLU A 91 -4.75 7.54 2.13
C GLU A 91 -6.14 6.96 1.80
N VAL A 92 -6.73 7.37 0.66
CA VAL A 92 -7.99 6.77 0.19
C VAL A 92 -7.84 5.27 -0.09
N ALA A 93 -6.71 4.84 -0.67
CA ALA A 93 -6.46 3.43 -0.93
C ALA A 93 -6.31 2.63 0.38
N LYS A 94 -5.60 3.16 1.37
CA LYS A 94 -5.47 2.57 2.72
C LYS A 94 -6.83 2.43 3.39
N GLU A 95 -7.65 3.47 3.37
CA GLU A 95 -8.99 3.44 3.98
C GLU A 95 -9.90 2.39 3.30
N ARG A 96 -9.83 2.28 1.97
CA ARG A 96 -10.55 1.25 1.21
C ARG A 96 -10.09 -0.15 1.56
N LEU A 97 -8.77 -0.37 1.62
CA LEU A 97 -8.20 -1.67 2.00
C LEU A 97 -8.58 -2.04 3.43
N PHE A 98 -8.49 -1.10 4.36
CA PHE A 98 -8.90 -1.30 5.75
C PHE A 98 -10.39 -1.67 5.82
N SER A 99 -11.26 -0.88 5.17
CA SER A 99 -12.70 -1.15 5.11
C SER A 99 -13.05 -2.51 4.49
N LEU A 100 -12.34 -2.91 3.43
CA LEU A 100 -12.53 -4.21 2.80
C LEU A 100 -12.08 -5.35 3.74
N SER A 101 -10.96 -5.17 4.43
CA SER A 101 -10.46 -6.16 5.40
C SER A 101 -11.43 -6.36 6.57
N GLU A 102 -12.02 -5.29 7.10
CA GLU A 102 -13.02 -5.36 8.16
C GLU A 102 -14.29 -6.06 7.68
N LYS A 103 -14.81 -5.69 6.51
CA LYS A 103 -15.96 -6.38 5.90
C LYS A 103 -15.68 -7.86 5.62
N ASN A 104 -14.47 -8.21 5.20
CA ASN A 104 -14.08 -9.60 4.98
C ASN A 104 -14.03 -10.40 6.28
N LYS A 105 -13.61 -9.80 7.42
CA LYS A 105 -13.62 -10.47 8.73
C LYS A 105 -15.02 -10.74 9.24
N THR A 106 -15.96 -9.81 9.02
CA THR A 106 -17.35 -9.91 9.51
C THR A 106 -18.28 -10.62 8.53
N ARG A 107 -17.80 -10.94 7.31
CA ARG A 107 -18.57 -11.64 6.29
C ARG A 107 -18.79 -13.10 6.70
N GLU A 108 -19.96 -13.62 6.37
CA GLU A 108 -20.19 -15.06 6.37
C GLU A 108 -19.26 -15.73 5.36
N LYS A 109 -18.37 -16.59 5.86
CA LYS A 109 -17.41 -17.31 5.01
C LYS A 109 -18.13 -18.22 4.04
N GLY A 110 -17.69 -18.21 2.79
CA GLY A 110 -18.24 -19.10 1.77
C GLY A 110 -17.90 -20.55 2.07
N ARG A 111 -18.70 -21.50 1.54
CA ARG A 111 -18.47 -22.94 1.70
C ARG A 111 -17.02 -23.38 1.45
N TRP A 112 -16.36 -22.79 0.45
CA TRP A 112 -14.96 -23.10 0.11
C TRP A 112 -13.95 -22.58 1.15
N GLU A 113 -14.18 -21.39 1.72
CA GLU A 113 -13.33 -20.82 2.78
C GLU A 113 -13.49 -21.57 4.11
N SER A 114 -14.65 -22.20 4.35
CA SER A 114 -14.89 -23.05 5.52
C SER A 114 -14.15 -24.38 5.46
N ILE A 115 -13.85 -24.90 4.26
CA ILE A 115 -13.14 -26.17 4.08
C ILE A 115 -11.71 -26.08 4.62
N GLU A 116 -11.07 -24.92 4.53
CA GLU A 116 -9.73 -24.67 5.10
C GLU A 116 -9.67 -24.78 6.63
N HIS A 117 -10.82 -24.76 7.29
CA HIS A 117 -10.95 -24.87 8.75
C HIS A 117 -11.43 -26.25 9.23
N LEU A 118 -11.66 -27.20 8.32
CA LEU A 118 -12.05 -28.56 8.71
C LEU A 118 -10.88 -29.26 9.41
N ASN A 119 -11.15 -29.83 10.57
CA ASN A 119 -10.21 -30.70 11.26
C ASN A 119 -10.43 -32.16 10.84
N ALA A 120 -9.56 -33.07 11.32
CA ALA A 120 -9.61 -34.48 10.97
C ALA A 120 -10.96 -35.13 11.33
N ASP A 121 -11.58 -34.76 12.45
CA ASP A 121 -12.87 -35.32 12.88
C ASP A 121 -14.02 -34.89 11.96
N ASP A 122 -14.01 -33.63 11.52
CA ASP A 122 -15.01 -33.12 10.58
C ASP A 122 -14.88 -33.84 9.24
N VAL A 123 -13.65 -34.06 8.75
CA VAL A 123 -13.38 -34.82 7.52
C VAL A 123 -13.87 -36.26 7.65
N MET A 124 -13.62 -36.93 8.78
CA MET A 124 -14.10 -38.30 9.02
C MET A 124 -15.63 -38.38 9.03
N LYS A 125 -16.33 -37.41 9.64
CA LYS A 125 -17.80 -37.36 9.62
C LYS A 125 -18.35 -37.18 8.21
N PHE A 126 -17.74 -36.30 7.42
CA PHE A 126 -18.13 -36.11 6.02
C PHE A 126 -17.89 -37.37 5.18
N GLN A 127 -16.76 -38.05 5.39
CA GLN A 127 -16.47 -39.31 4.71
C GLN A 127 -17.52 -40.37 5.04
N ALA A 128 -17.81 -40.59 6.34
CA ALA A 128 -18.81 -41.57 6.76
C ALA A 128 -20.21 -41.24 6.19
N TRP A 129 -20.58 -39.97 6.12
CA TRP A 129 -21.84 -39.54 5.51
C TRP A 129 -21.90 -39.85 4.01
N LEU A 130 -20.81 -39.62 3.27
CA LEU A 130 -20.70 -39.96 1.85
C LEU A 130 -20.76 -41.46 1.61
N ASP A 131 -20.08 -42.25 2.43
CA ASP A 131 -20.07 -43.72 2.33
C ASP A 131 -21.49 -44.29 2.50
N VAL A 132 -22.24 -43.77 3.48
CA VAL A 132 -23.66 -44.14 3.67
C VAL A 132 -24.50 -43.76 2.46
N GLY A 133 -24.33 -42.54 1.92
CA GLY A 133 -25.04 -42.10 0.73
C GLY A 133 -24.76 -42.98 -0.49
N GLU A 134 -23.51 -43.39 -0.70
CA GLU A 134 -23.11 -44.30 -1.76
C GLU A 134 -23.82 -45.66 -1.64
N ILE A 135 -23.86 -46.23 -0.44
CA ILE A 135 -24.56 -47.49 -0.18
C ILE A 135 -26.05 -47.36 -0.51
N MET A 136 -26.70 -46.27 -0.07
CA MET A 136 -28.11 -46.02 -0.34
C MET A 136 -28.42 -45.91 -1.83
N LEU A 137 -27.57 -45.21 -2.59
CA LEU A 137 -27.74 -45.06 -4.03
C LEU A 137 -27.57 -46.39 -4.76
N LYS A 138 -26.60 -47.22 -4.35
CA LYS A 138 -26.40 -48.56 -4.92
C LYS A 138 -27.58 -49.49 -4.66
N ASP A 139 -28.15 -49.46 -3.46
CA ASP A 139 -29.33 -50.25 -3.10
C ASP A 139 -30.57 -49.85 -3.93
N GLN A 140 -30.80 -48.55 -4.13
CA GLN A 140 -31.88 -48.09 -5.01
C GLN A 140 -31.67 -48.49 -6.47
N LEU A 141 -30.44 -48.39 -6.97
CA LEU A 141 -30.10 -48.80 -8.35
C LEU A 141 -30.32 -50.30 -8.56
N ALA A 142 -29.93 -51.13 -7.59
CA ALA A 142 -30.18 -52.57 -7.62
C ALA A 142 -31.68 -52.88 -7.64
N LYS A 143 -32.47 -52.23 -6.79
CA LYS A 143 -33.94 -52.39 -6.75
C LYS A 143 -34.63 -51.94 -8.04
N ALA A 144 -34.19 -50.82 -8.63
CA ALA A 144 -34.70 -50.34 -9.92
C ALA A 144 -34.34 -51.29 -11.08
N SER A 145 -33.16 -51.92 -11.02
CA SER A 145 -32.71 -52.89 -12.03
C SER A 145 -33.45 -54.23 -11.91
N SER A 146 -33.73 -54.71 -10.70
CA SER A 146 -34.49 -55.95 -10.45
C SER A 146 -35.99 -55.83 -10.76
N SER A 147 -36.57 -54.62 -10.68
CA SER A 147 -37.97 -54.37 -11.03
C SER A 147 -38.25 -54.37 -12.54
N SER A 148 -37.21 -54.41 -13.39
CA SER A 148 -37.34 -54.39 -14.85
C SER A 148 -37.27 -55.79 -15.49
N GLN A 149 -37.17 -56.86 -14.71
CA GLN A 149 -37.22 -58.23 -15.21
C GLN A 149 -38.68 -58.75 -15.16
N SER A 150 -39.43 -58.51 -16.23
CA SER A 150 -40.76 -59.09 -16.44
C SER A 150 -40.69 -60.63 -16.50
N PRO A 151 -41.68 -61.37 -15.94
CA PRO A 151 -41.75 -62.82 -16.10
C PRO A 151 -41.89 -63.21 -17.57
N SER A 152 -41.05 -64.14 -18.01
CA SER A 152 -41.14 -64.81 -19.32
C SER A 152 -42.48 -65.53 -19.42
N GLU A 153 -43.33 -65.10 -20.35
CA GLU A 153 -44.37 -65.95 -20.93
C GLU A 153 -43.67 -67.13 -21.61
N ASP A 154 -43.88 -68.34 -21.11
CA ASP A 154 -43.87 -69.53 -21.96
C ASP A 154 -45.01 -70.43 -21.48
N ALA A 155 -46.10 -70.35 -22.24
CA ALA A 155 -47.13 -71.35 -22.30
C ALA A 155 -46.60 -72.49 -23.15
N ASP A 156 -46.67 -73.73 -22.65
CA ASP A 156 -46.58 -74.89 -23.52
C ASP A 156 -47.58 -75.97 -23.09
N ILE A 157 -48.57 -76.11 -23.98
CA ILE A 157 -49.48 -77.24 -24.35
C ILE A 157 -50.48 -77.77 -23.31
#